data_AF-A0A520GWR8-F1
#
_entry.id   AF-A0A520GWR8-F1
#
_cell.length_a   1.000
_cell.length_b   1.000
_cell.length_c   1.000
_cell.angle_alpha   90.00
_cell.angle_beta   90.00
_cell.angle_gamma   90.00
#
_symmetry.space_group_name_H-M   'P 1'
#
loop_
_entity.id
_entity.type
_entity.pdbx_description
1 polymer ?
#
loop_
_entity_poly.entity_id
_entity_poly.type
_entity_poly.pdbx_seq_one_letter_code
_entity_poly.pdbx_strand_id
1 'polypeptide(L)'
;MNRTNGLELALSQALERRDAAARVVAQARQGWMAARAQLDQLETYAGECTDRWAAKQVGCMPEIMRHHYQFMARLTHAIVLQTGIVGEALAGIDRETGVLREAESRLESLRQLNETRLRGERQLQDRREQKQSDESASLQYRRMVESRLAGGAL
;
A
#
# COMPACT_ATOMS: atom_id res chain seq x y z
N MET A 1 3.72 -28.65 13.15
CA MET A 1 3.74 -27.34 12.45
C MET A 1 4.82 -26.47 13.10
N ASN A 2 5.91 -26.22 12.38
CA ASN A 2 7.06 -25.49 12.92
C ASN A 2 6.76 -23.98 12.97
N ARG A 3 7.03 -23.30 14.09
CA ARG A 3 6.65 -21.87 14.31
C ARG A 3 7.34 -20.91 13.33
N THR A 4 8.46 -21.30 12.74
CA THR A 4 9.20 -20.54 11.71
C THR A 4 8.38 -20.41 10.42
N ASN A 5 7.82 -21.53 9.94
CA ASN A 5 6.93 -21.54 8.77
C ASN A 5 5.66 -20.69 8.99
N GLY A 6 5.22 -20.54 10.24
CA GLY A 6 4.05 -19.71 10.56
C GLY A 6 4.31 -18.20 10.43
N LEU A 7 5.51 -17.73 10.80
CA LEU A 7 5.89 -16.31 10.64
C LEU A 7 6.18 -15.96 9.19
N GLU A 8 6.85 -16.85 8.45
CA GLU A 8 7.09 -16.68 7.01
C GLU A 8 5.78 -16.62 6.22
N LEU A 9 4.81 -17.49 6.55
CA LEU A 9 3.46 -17.44 5.97
C LEU A 9 2.71 -16.16 6.36
N ALA A 10 2.83 -15.69 7.60
CA ALA A 10 2.22 -14.44 8.01
C ALA A 10 2.81 -13.23 7.27
N LEU A 11 4.12 -13.25 6.99
CA LEU A 11 4.80 -12.24 6.18
C LEU A 11 4.32 -12.25 4.73
N SER A 12 4.20 -13.43 4.11
CA SER A 12 3.70 -13.54 2.73
C SER A 12 2.27 -13.03 2.62
N GLN A 13 1.39 -13.40 3.56
CA GLN A 13 0.02 -12.90 3.61
C GLN A 13 -0.05 -11.39 3.86
N ALA A 14 0.80 -10.84 4.73
CA ALA A 14 0.83 -9.40 4.97
C ALA A 14 1.34 -8.63 3.74
N LEU A 15 2.30 -9.20 3.00
CA LEU A 15 2.77 -8.65 1.74
C LEU A 15 1.66 -8.61 0.69
N GLU A 16 0.97 -9.73 0.48
CA GLU A 16 -0.16 -9.83 -0.46
C GLU A 16 -1.27 -8.84 -0.12
N ARG A 17 -1.60 -8.69 1.17
CA ARG A 17 -2.60 -7.71 1.64
C ARG A 17 -2.20 -6.27 1.34
N ARG A 18 -0.93 -5.92 1.58
CA ARG A 18 -0.41 -4.58 1.27
C ARG A 18 -0.45 -4.30 -0.23
N ASP A 19 -0.08 -5.28 -1.06
CA ASP A 19 -0.14 -5.14 -2.51
C ASP A 19 -1.58 -5.04 -3.03
N ALA A 20 -2.51 -5.80 -2.45
CA ALA A 20 -3.94 -5.68 -2.77
C ALA A 20 -4.48 -4.29 -2.42
N ALA A 21 -4.19 -3.78 -1.21
CA ALA A 21 -4.59 -2.43 -0.80
C ALA A 21 -4.00 -1.34 -1.73
N ALA A 22 -2.74 -1.50 -2.14
CA ALA A 22 -2.09 -0.56 -3.07
C ALA A 22 -2.80 -0.52 -4.44
N ARG A 23 -3.25 -1.67 -4.94
CA ARG A 23 -4.05 -1.74 -6.18
C ARG A 23 -5.40 -1.03 -6.03
N VAL A 24 -6.08 -1.20 -4.89
CA VAL A 24 -7.35 -0.53 -4.61
C VAL A 24 -7.17 1.00 -4.58
N VAL A 25 -6.12 1.50 -3.91
CA VAL A 25 -5.80 2.94 -3.90
C VAL A 25 -5.54 3.45 -5.33
N ALA A 26 -4.79 2.70 -6.14
CA ALA A 26 -4.53 3.08 -7.53
C ALA A 26 -5.82 3.15 -8.36
N GLN A 27 -6.72 2.18 -8.20
CA GLN A 27 -8.02 2.16 -8.87
C GLN A 27 -8.92 3.32 -8.41
N ALA A 28 -8.97 3.61 -7.11
CA ALA A 28 -9.72 4.74 -6.57
C ALA A 28 -9.23 6.07 -7.13
N ARG A 29 -7.91 6.25 -7.26
CA ARG A 29 -7.30 7.43 -7.90
C ARG A 29 -7.69 7.57 -9.36
N GLN A 30 -7.67 6.48 -10.12
CA GLN A 30 -8.13 6.49 -11.51
C GLN A 30 -9.61 6.88 -11.61
N GLY A 31 -10.46 6.34 -10.73
CA GLY A 31 -11.87 6.69 -10.66
C GLY A 31 -12.10 8.17 -10.37
N TRP A 32 -11.37 8.74 -9.42
CA TRP A 32 -11.42 10.18 -9.13
C TRP A 32 -10.97 11.04 -10.32
N MET A 33 -9.86 10.67 -10.98
CA MET A 33 -9.39 11.39 -12.17
C MET A 33 -10.43 11.40 -13.28
N ALA A 34 -11.09 10.26 -13.54
CA ALA A 34 -12.16 10.16 -14.52
C ALA A 34 -13.37 11.02 -14.13
N ALA A 35 -13.81 10.97 -12.86
CA ALA A 35 -14.91 11.78 -12.36
C ALA A 35 -14.60 13.29 -12.45
N ARG A 36 -13.35 13.68 -12.18
CA ARG A 36 -12.90 15.07 -12.27
C ARG A 36 -12.89 15.55 -13.72
N ALA A 37 -12.35 14.75 -14.64
CA ALA A 37 -12.36 15.08 -16.06
C ALA A 37 -13.79 15.27 -16.60
N GLN A 38 -14.74 14.44 -16.16
CA GLN A 38 -16.14 14.59 -16.52
C GLN A 38 -16.76 15.89 -15.98
N LEU A 39 -16.40 16.29 -14.75
CA LEU A 39 -16.85 17.57 -14.19
C LEU A 39 -16.30 18.75 -15.02
N ASP A 40 -15.00 18.75 -15.30
CA ASP A 40 -14.35 19.83 -16.07
C ASP A 40 -14.98 19.94 -17.49
N GLN A 41 -15.36 18.81 -18.10
CA GLN A 41 -16.09 18.78 -19.37
C GLN A 41 -17.48 19.43 -19.27
N LEU A 42 -18.25 19.11 -18.23
CA LEU A 42 -19.58 19.69 -18.02
C LEU A 42 -19.52 21.20 -17.79
N GLU A 43 -18.56 21.65 -16.98
CA GLU A 43 -18.33 23.08 -16.69
C GLU A 43 -17.92 23.84 -17.94
N THR A 44 -16.98 23.28 -18.73
CA THR A 44 -16.55 23.86 -20.00
C THR A 44 -17.74 24.00 -20.96
N TYR A 45 -18.51 22.92 -21.11
CA TYR A 45 -19.66 22.92 -22.00
C TYR A 45 -20.77 23.89 -21.57
N ALA A 46 -20.98 24.07 -20.25
CA ALA A 46 -21.90 25.07 -19.72
C ALA A 46 -21.46 26.50 -20.05
N GLY A 47 -20.16 26.79 -19.93
CA GLY A 47 -19.58 28.06 -20.35
C GLY A 47 -19.81 28.35 -21.83
N GLU A 48 -19.46 27.40 -22.69
CA GLU A 48 -19.66 27.56 -24.13
C GLU A 48 -21.13 27.76 -24.53
N CYS A 49 -22.05 27.05 -23.88
CA CYS A 49 -23.48 27.23 -24.11
C CYS A 49 -23.96 28.62 -23.72
N THR A 50 -23.44 29.18 -22.63
CA THR A 50 -23.75 30.52 -22.16
C THR A 50 -23.23 31.58 -23.13
N ASP A 51 -21.98 31.45 -23.59
CA ASP A 51 -21.38 32.39 -24.54
C ASP A 51 -22.10 32.40 -25.89
N ARG A 52 -22.40 31.20 -26.43
CA ARG A 52 -23.17 31.05 -27.67
C ARG A 52 -24.57 31.62 -27.55
N TRP A 53 -25.20 31.49 -26.38
CA TRP A 53 -26.53 32.03 -26.13
C TRP A 53 -26.53 33.55 -26.04
N ALA A 54 -25.56 34.14 -25.33
CA ALA A 54 -25.40 35.59 -25.21
C ALA A 54 -25.29 36.28 -26.59
N ALA A 55 -24.64 35.62 -27.55
CA ALA A 55 -24.52 36.10 -28.93
C ALA A 55 -25.82 35.95 -29.77
N LYS A 56 -26.72 35.03 -29.41
CA LYS A 56 -27.92 34.67 -30.19
C LYS A 56 -29.25 35.17 -29.62
N GLN A 57 -29.26 35.67 -28.39
CA GLN A 57 -30.50 36.00 -27.67
C GLN A 57 -31.33 37.14 -28.32
N VAL A 58 -30.71 38.03 -29.10
CA VAL A 58 -31.42 39.16 -29.73
C VAL A 58 -32.32 38.66 -30.86
N GLY A 59 -33.63 38.91 -30.75
CA GLY A 59 -34.64 38.51 -31.74
C GLY A 59 -35.08 37.05 -31.66
N CYS A 60 -34.71 36.34 -30.59
CA CYS A 60 -35.07 34.93 -30.42
C CYS A 60 -36.55 34.76 -30.02
N MET A 61 -37.20 33.70 -30.53
CA MET A 61 -38.58 33.39 -30.14
C MET A 61 -38.66 32.99 -28.65
N PRO A 62 -39.70 33.39 -27.90
CA PRO A 62 -39.85 33.07 -26.48
C PRO A 62 -39.76 31.57 -26.16
N GLU A 63 -40.24 30.71 -27.06
CA GLU A 63 -40.18 29.25 -26.88
C GLU A 63 -38.74 28.71 -26.91
N ILE A 64 -37.87 29.27 -27.76
CA ILE A 64 -36.45 28.91 -27.81
C ILE A 64 -35.75 29.35 -26.53
N MET A 65 -36.08 30.54 -26.01
CA MET A 65 -35.56 31.01 -24.71
C MET A 65 -35.93 30.04 -23.58
N ARG A 66 -37.20 29.62 -23.51
CA ARG A 66 -37.68 28.66 -22.51
C ARG A 66 -36.89 27.35 -22.57
N HIS A 67 -36.68 26.79 -23.76
CA HIS A 67 -35.91 25.56 -23.92
C HIS A 67 -34.45 25.72 -23.51
N HIS A 68 -33.82 26.86 -23.83
CA HIS A 68 -32.46 27.15 -23.39
C HIS A 68 -32.36 27.14 -21.85
N TYR A 69 -33.24 27.86 -21.15
CA TYR A 69 -33.21 27.90 -19.68
C TYR A 69 -33.49 26.54 -19.05
N GLN A 70 -34.44 25.75 -19.60
CA GLN A 70 -34.71 24.39 -19.13
C GLN A 70 -33.49 23.47 -19.29
N PHE A 71 -32.80 23.56 -20.43
CA PHE A 71 -31.58 22.83 -20.67
C PHE A 71 -30.46 23.23 -19.70
N MET A 72 -30.24 24.54 -19.52
CA MET A 72 -29.23 25.05 -18.60
C MET A 72 -29.52 24.62 -17.15
N ALA A 73 -30.77 24.65 -16.71
CA ALA A 73 -31.14 24.16 -15.37
C ALA A 73 -30.77 22.67 -15.18
N ARG A 74 -31.00 21.82 -16.20
CA ARG A 74 -30.60 20.41 -16.17
C ARG A 74 -29.08 20.23 -16.18
N LEU A 75 -28.36 21.04 -16.95
CA LEU A 75 -26.90 20.99 -17.01
C LEU A 75 -26.27 21.42 -15.68
N THR A 76 -26.76 22.50 -15.06
CA THR A 76 -26.36 22.92 -13.72
C THR A 76 -26.64 21.83 -12.68
N HIS A 77 -27.80 21.17 -12.76
CA HIS A 77 -28.10 20.05 -11.87
C HIS A 77 -27.12 18.87 -12.06
N ALA A 78 -26.80 18.51 -13.30
CA ALA A 78 -25.82 17.46 -13.60
C ALA A 78 -24.41 17.81 -13.08
N ILE A 79 -23.99 19.07 -13.18
CA ILE A 79 -22.73 19.56 -12.59
C ILE A 79 -22.74 19.35 -11.08
N VAL A 80 -23.80 19.75 -10.36
CA VAL A 80 -23.90 19.56 -8.91
C VAL A 80 -23.79 18.09 -8.51
N LEU A 81 -24.50 17.20 -9.22
CA LEU A 81 -24.40 15.75 -8.99
C LEU A 81 -22.97 15.26 -9.22
N GLN A 82 -22.33 15.68 -10.31
CA GLN A 82 -20.95 15.29 -10.63
C GLN A 82 -19.94 15.84 -9.61
N THR A 83 -20.12 17.06 -9.11
CA THR A 83 -19.30 17.62 -8.02
C THR A 83 -19.39 16.75 -6.77
N GLY A 84 -20.59 16.26 -6.43
CA GLY A 84 -20.79 15.30 -5.34
C GLY A 84 -20.00 14.01 -5.55
N ILE A 85 -20.10 13.42 -6.75
CA ILE A 85 -19.36 12.19 -7.12
C ILE A 85 -17.84 12.40 -7.01
N VAL A 86 -17.32 13.54 -7.46
CA VAL A 86 -15.88 13.86 -7.32
C VAL A 86 -15.47 13.95 -5.85
N GLY A 87 -16.31 14.56 -5.00
CA GLY A 87 -16.09 14.63 -3.56
C GLY A 87 -16.09 13.26 -2.89
N GLU A 88 -17.06 12.40 -3.23
CA GLU A 88 -17.14 11.03 -2.73
C GLU A 88 -15.95 10.18 -3.17
N ALA A 89 -15.52 10.32 -4.43
CA ALA A 89 -14.34 9.62 -4.95
C ALA A 89 -13.05 10.06 -4.23
N LEU A 90 -12.93 11.35 -3.92
CA LEU A 90 -11.80 11.88 -3.15
C LEU A 90 -11.79 11.32 -1.72
N ALA A 91 -12.93 11.35 -1.03
CA ALA A 91 -13.06 10.73 0.30
C ALA A 91 -12.81 9.21 0.25
N GLY A 92 -13.15 8.55 -0.86
CA GLY A 92 -12.80 7.16 -1.15
C GLY A 92 -11.28 6.94 -1.14
N ILE A 93 -10.52 7.76 -1.85
CA ILE A 93 -9.04 7.67 -1.88
C ILE A 93 -8.47 7.77 -0.46
N ASP A 94 -8.95 8.70 0.36
CA ASP A 94 -8.45 8.89 1.72
C ASP A 94 -8.69 7.64 2.59
N ARG A 95 -9.89 7.05 2.51
CA ARG A 95 -10.22 5.81 3.22
C ARG A 95 -9.31 4.66 2.81
N GLU A 96 -9.17 4.42 1.51
CA GLU A 96 -8.34 3.33 0.99
C GLU A 96 -6.84 3.55 1.29
N THR A 97 -6.40 4.81 1.30
CA THR A 97 -5.04 5.16 1.72
C THR A 97 -4.81 4.84 3.20
N GLY A 98 -5.83 5.00 4.05
CA GLY A 98 -5.81 4.55 5.44
C GLY A 98 -5.58 3.04 5.55
N VAL A 99 -6.34 2.24 4.80
CA VAL A 99 -6.21 0.78 4.76
C VAL A 99 -4.81 0.36 4.29
N LEU A 100 -4.27 1.02 3.27
CA LEU A 100 -2.90 0.75 2.80
C LEU A 100 -1.86 1.02 3.90
N ARG A 101 -1.96 2.15 4.61
CA ARG A 101 -1.04 2.49 5.72
C ARG A 101 -1.08 1.45 6.84
N GLU A 102 -2.26 0.96 7.19
CA GLU A 102 -2.42 -0.10 8.19
C GLU A 102 -1.76 -1.42 7.74
N ALA A 103 -1.96 -1.81 6.48
CA ALA A 103 -1.33 -2.99 5.90
C ALA A 103 0.20 -2.88 5.86
N GLU A 104 0.73 -1.70 5.51
CA GLU A 104 2.17 -1.40 5.55
C GLU A 104 2.74 -1.49 6.96
N SER A 105 2.08 -0.86 7.94
CA SER A 105 2.48 -0.92 9.35
C SER A 105 2.52 -2.36 9.88
N ARG A 106 1.52 -3.17 9.51
CA ARG A 106 1.46 -4.58 9.91
C ARG A 106 2.59 -5.40 9.28
N LEU A 107 2.85 -5.20 8.00
CA LEU A 107 3.95 -5.87 7.29
C LEU A 107 5.29 -5.53 7.94
N GLU A 108 5.52 -4.26 8.25
CA GLU A 108 6.77 -3.80 8.86
C GLU A 108 6.96 -4.38 10.27
N SER A 109 5.89 -4.40 11.08
CA SER A 109 5.92 -5.03 12.40
C SER A 109 6.31 -6.51 12.33
N LEU A 110 5.79 -7.25 11.35
CA LEU A 110 6.13 -8.66 11.15
C LEU A 110 7.58 -8.85 10.66
N ARG A 111 8.11 -7.94 9.84
CA ARG A 111 9.51 -7.97 9.39
C ARG A 111 10.46 -7.81 10.56
N GLN A 112 10.20 -6.83 11.43
CA GLN A 112 11.01 -6.59 12.62
C GLN A 112 10.99 -7.78 13.59
N LEU A 113 9.81 -8.39 13.77
CA LEU A 113 9.68 -9.61 14.57
C LEU A 113 10.51 -10.77 13.99
N ASN A 114 10.43 -10.98 12.67
CA ASN A 114 11.19 -12.04 12.00
C ASN A 114 12.71 -11.79 12.08
N GLU A 115 13.15 -10.55 11.87
CA GLU A 115 14.56 -10.19 11.99
C GLU A 115 15.10 -10.40 13.41
N THR A 116 14.32 -10.01 14.42
CA THR A 116 14.67 -10.21 15.83
C THR A 116 14.81 -11.71 16.14
N ARG A 117 13.89 -12.51 15.61
CA ARG A 117 13.95 -13.97 15.76
C ARG A 117 15.18 -14.57 15.10
N LEU A 118 15.45 -14.23 13.84
CA LEU A 118 16.62 -14.72 13.11
C LEU A 118 17.92 -14.36 13.80
N ARG A 119 18.02 -13.15 14.37
CA ARG A 119 19.16 -12.74 15.20
C ARG A 119 19.32 -13.61 16.45
N GLY A 120 18.22 -13.90 17.15
CA GLY A 120 18.24 -14.78 18.31
C GLY A 120 18.64 -16.23 17.98
N GLU A 121 18.13 -16.77 16.88
CA GLU A 121 18.47 -18.12 16.41
C GLU A 121 19.97 -18.22 16.03
N ARG A 122 20.52 -17.21 15.33
CA ARG A 122 21.95 -17.12 15.02
C ARG A 122 22.81 -17.07 16.29
N GLN A 123 22.48 -16.20 17.24
CA GLN A 123 23.23 -16.12 18.50
C GLN A 123 23.24 -17.44 19.28
N LEU A 124 22.13 -18.18 19.27
CA LEU A 124 22.06 -19.50 19.91
C LEU A 124 22.90 -20.53 19.17
N GLN A 125 22.94 -20.48 17.84
CA GLN A 125 23.77 -21.35 17.02
C GLN A 125 25.26 -21.05 17.23
N ASP A 126 25.67 -19.78 17.18
CA ASP A 126 27.07 -19.36 17.41
C ASP A 126 27.57 -19.84 18.77
N ARG A 127 26.74 -19.73 19.83
CA ARG A 127 27.07 -20.23 21.17
C ARG A 127 27.24 -21.75 21.21
N ARG A 128 26.44 -22.50 20.45
CA ARG A 128 26.55 -23.98 20.38
C ARG A 128 27.81 -24.39 19.63
N GLU A 129 28.11 -23.74 18.52
CA GLU A 129 29.31 -23.98 17.70
C GLU A 129 30.59 -23.64 18.49
N GLN A 130 30.61 -22.50 19.20
CA GLN A 130 31.72 -22.14 20.07
C GLN A 130 31.94 -23.20 21.17
N LYS A 131 30.87 -23.62 21.86
CA LYS A 131 30.97 -24.64 22.91
C LYS A 131 31.53 -25.97 22.37
N GLN A 132 31.07 -26.43 21.20
CA GLN A 132 31.57 -27.65 20.56
C GLN A 132 33.04 -27.54 20.15
N SER A 133 33.45 -26.36 19.67
CA SER A 133 34.85 -26.06 19.34
C SER A 133 35.74 -26.12 20.58
N ASP A 134 35.32 -25.47 21.67
CA ASP A 134 36.06 -25.45 22.93
C ASP A 134 36.20 -26.86 23.53
N GLU A 135 35.12 -27.66 23.51
CA GLU A 135 35.13 -29.06 23.92
C GLU A 135 36.12 -29.89 23.09
N SER A 136 36.10 -29.72 21.76
CA SER A 136 37.02 -30.42 20.84
C SER A 136 38.48 -30.04 21.08
N ALA A 137 38.77 -28.75 21.27
CA ALA A 137 40.10 -28.25 21.59
C ALA A 137 40.60 -28.81 22.93
N SER A 138 39.74 -28.87 23.96
CA SER A 138 40.08 -29.44 25.27
C SER A 138 40.46 -30.93 25.19
N LEU A 139 39.73 -31.71 24.38
CA LEU A 139 40.00 -33.13 24.15
C LEU A 139 41.30 -33.35 23.36
N GLN A 140 41.60 -32.49 22.38
CA GLN A 140 42.86 -32.53 21.64
C GLN A 140 44.04 -32.16 22.54
N TYR A 141 43.90 -31.10 23.34
CA TYR A 141 44.92 -30.68 24.29
C TYR A 141 45.21 -31.79 25.32
N ARG A 142 44.17 -32.41 25.89
CA ARG A 142 44.33 -33.53 26.82
C ARG A 142 45.10 -34.70 26.19
N ARG A 143 44.73 -35.11 24.98
CA ARG A 143 45.44 -36.15 24.22
C ARG A 143 46.90 -35.78 23.93
N MET A 144 47.17 -34.53 23.58
CA MET A 144 48.53 -34.04 23.33
C MET A 144 49.38 -34.06 24.60
N VAL A 145 48.83 -33.64 25.74
CA VAL A 145 49.50 -33.68 27.04
C VAL A 145 49.77 -35.12 27.47
N GLU A 146 48.79 -36.01 27.37
CA GLU A 146 48.95 -37.45 27.65
C GLU A 146 50.03 -38.08 26.77
N SER A 147 50.04 -37.77 25.47
CA SER A 147 51.08 -38.25 24.55
C SER A 147 52.48 -37.71 24.88
N ARG A 148 52.59 -36.45 25.32
CA ARG A 148 53.88 -35.86 25.75
C ARG A 148 54.40 -36.51 27.04
N LEU A 149 53.51 -36.79 27.99
CA LEU A 149 53.88 -37.45 29.26
C LEU A 149 54.28 -38.91 29.02
N ALA A 150 53.61 -39.62 28.11
CA ALA A 150 53.96 -40.99 27.72
C ALA A 150 55.27 -41.07 26.92
N GLY A 151 55.62 -40.04 26.14
CA GLY A 151 56.86 -39.98 25.34
C GLY A 151 58.11 -39.54 26.11
N GLY A 152 57.97 -39.05 27.34
CA GLY A 152 59.09 -38.61 28.21
C GLY A 152 59.58 -39.67 29.20
N ALA A 153 59.11 -40.92 29.09
CA ALA A 153 59.43 -42.02 30.01
C ALA A 153 60.43 -43.04 29.44
N LEU A 154 61.24 -42.66 28.44
CA LEU A 154 62.39 -43.43 27.93
C LEU A 154 63.67 -42.62 28.13
#